data_AF-A0A0C3NYJ0-F1
#
_entry.id   AF-A0A0C3NYJ0-F1
#
_cell.length_a   1.000
_cell.length_b   1.000
_cell.length_c   1.000
_cell.angle_alpha   90.00
_cell.angle_beta   90.00
_cell.angle_gamma   90.00
#
_symmetry.space_group_name_H-M   'P 1'
#
loop_
_entity.id
_entity.type
_entity.pdbx_description
1 polymer ?
#
loop_
_entity_poly.entity_id
_entity_poly.type
_entity_poly.pdbx_seq_one_letter_code
_entity_poly.pdbx_strand_id
1 'polypeptide(L)'
;MSGNVTILKGDTDDITELVLSGIFNLDWQGFFMGPKGGFLPKNAFSCDFVDTKLTCNLLAVQHDVVYASTQCDFPSIISNIRALEKLVPLKKGESLLSSVCESHGMPCIRLSHALFIKKEDDDDLDNITCIGMCLPHHQILHSLMCVSEDATMAWPVQDNNREALNHAALTHYISPLPAFDIDGKPIQPVDYQQVLSGAVIQAQFTLLHYFIKGNRKSIFTTSLHEMHIL
;
A
#
# COMPACT_ATOMS: atom_id res chain seq x y z
N MET A 1 -21.40 1.61 -19.25
CA MET A 1 -21.93 2.84 -18.63
C MET A 1 -20.76 3.82 -18.47
N SER A 2 -20.91 5.08 -18.89
CA SER A 2 -19.83 6.08 -18.85
C SER A 2 -19.76 6.70 -17.44
N GLY A 3 -18.84 6.21 -16.61
CA GLY A 3 -18.55 6.81 -15.32
C GLY A 3 -17.70 8.07 -15.53
N ASN A 4 -18.32 9.24 -15.49
CA ASN A 4 -17.59 10.49 -15.47
C ASN A 4 -16.98 10.69 -14.08
N VAL A 5 -15.65 10.69 -13.98
CA VAL A 5 -14.95 11.08 -12.76
C VAL A 5 -14.85 12.61 -12.76
N THR A 6 -15.58 13.26 -11.86
CA THR A 6 -15.48 14.69 -11.62
C THR A 6 -14.36 14.94 -10.60
N ILE A 7 -13.24 15.52 -11.05
CA ILE A 7 -12.19 16.00 -10.14
C ILE A 7 -12.57 17.42 -9.71
N LEU A 8 -13.00 17.56 -8.46
CA LEU A 8 -13.23 18.87 -7.83
C LEU A 8 -11.88 19.54 -7.58
N LYS A 9 -11.66 20.68 -8.23
CA LYS A 9 -10.52 21.55 -7.92
C LYS A 9 -10.89 22.37 -6.68
N GLY A 10 -10.48 21.90 -5.51
CA GLY A 10 -10.57 22.67 -4.26
C GLY A 10 -9.59 23.84 -4.27
N ASP A 11 -10.05 25.01 -3.80
CA ASP A 11 -9.19 26.14 -3.47
C ASP A 11 -8.62 25.92 -2.06
N THR A 12 -7.28 25.92 -1.97
CA THR A 12 -6.44 26.05 -0.76
C THR A 12 -6.61 25.03 0.38
N ASP A 13 -5.50 24.36 0.69
CA ASP A 13 -5.17 23.46 1.82
C ASP A 13 -5.85 22.09 1.96
N ASP A 14 -6.97 21.79 1.31
CA ASP A 14 -7.50 20.41 1.27
C ASP A 14 -6.91 19.61 0.10
N ILE A 15 -5.87 18.81 0.39
CA ILE A 15 -5.38 17.79 -0.54
C ILE A 15 -6.51 16.78 -0.77
N THR A 16 -7.25 16.92 -1.88
CA THR A 16 -8.29 15.97 -2.26
C THR A 16 -7.63 14.67 -2.72
N GLU A 17 -7.65 13.66 -1.86
CA GLU A 17 -7.12 12.33 -2.15
C GLU A 17 -8.13 11.53 -3.00
N LEU A 18 -7.65 10.87 -4.06
CA LEU A 18 -8.47 9.96 -4.85
C LEU A 18 -8.42 8.56 -4.23
N VAL A 19 -9.41 8.23 -3.42
CA VAL A 19 -9.63 6.88 -2.89
C VAL A 19 -10.40 6.04 -3.91
N LEU A 20 -9.81 4.91 -4.29
CA LEU A 20 -10.40 3.88 -5.12
C LEU A 20 -10.88 2.73 -4.23
N SER A 21 -12.05 2.19 -4.53
CA SER A 21 -12.57 1.01 -3.84
C SER A 21 -13.12 -0.01 -4.82
N GLY A 22 -13.04 -1.28 -4.45
CA GLY A 22 -13.58 -2.37 -5.24
C GLY A 22 -13.43 -3.72 -4.56
N ILE A 23 -13.97 -4.75 -5.22
CA ILE A 23 -13.89 -6.14 -4.79
C ILE A 23 -12.87 -6.86 -5.66
N PHE A 24 -11.92 -7.53 -5.01
CA PHE A 24 -10.77 -8.15 -5.66
C PHE A 24 -10.45 -9.49 -5.03
N ASN A 25 -9.73 -10.32 -5.77
CA ASN A 25 -9.07 -11.49 -5.20
C ASN A 25 -7.60 -11.17 -4.94
N LEU A 26 -7.08 -11.57 -3.78
CA LEU A 26 -5.66 -11.43 -3.46
C LEU A 26 -4.85 -12.53 -4.15
N ASP A 27 -3.83 -12.14 -4.92
CA ASP A 27 -2.95 -13.07 -5.60
C ASP A 27 -2.05 -13.82 -4.61
N TRP A 28 -2.21 -15.14 -4.49
CA TRP A 28 -1.37 -16.00 -3.65
C TRP A 28 0.12 -15.95 -3.99
N GLN A 29 0.51 -15.73 -5.25
CA GLN A 29 1.94 -15.70 -5.65
C GLN A 29 2.54 -14.31 -5.52
N GLY A 30 1.72 -13.27 -5.64
CA GLY A 30 2.09 -11.88 -5.46
C GLY A 30 1.99 -11.39 -4.02
N PHE A 31 1.74 -12.27 -3.03
CA PHE A 31 1.42 -11.89 -1.65
C PHE A 31 2.68 -11.82 -0.76
N PHE A 32 3.03 -10.62 -0.34
CA PHE A 32 4.13 -10.30 0.59
C PHE A 32 3.63 -9.44 1.76
N MET A 33 2.47 -9.78 2.31
CA MET A 33 1.80 -9.04 3.38
C MET A 33 1.97 -9.69 4.77
N GLY A 34 2.73 -10.79 4.87
CA GLY A 34 3.09 -11.37 6.17
C GLY A 34 4.00 -10.47 7.03
N PRO A 35 4.24 -10.81 8.31
CA PRO A 35 4.91 -9.93 9.29
C PRO A 35 6.26 -9.35 8.90
N LYS A 36 7.02 -10.04 8.02
CA LYS A 36 8.33 -9.57 7.56
C LYS A 36 8.30 -8.82 6.22
N GLY A 37 7.16 -8.71 5.54
CA GLY A 37 7.03 -8.03 4.25
C GLY A 37 8.00 -8.48 3.14
N GLY A 38 8.49 -9.73 3.21
CA GLY A 38 9.52 -10.23 2.30
C GLY A 38 10.97 -9.87 2.65
N PHE A 39 11.21 -9.18 3.78
CA PHE A 39 12.56 -8.84 4.25
C PHE A 39 13.45 -10.10 4.43
N LEU A 40 14.66 -10.01 3.88
CA LEU A 40 15.68 -11.05 3.91
C LEU A 40 17.04 -10.42 4.25
N PRO A 41 17.58 -10.61 5.47
CA PRO A 41 18.81 -9.95 5.94
C PRO A 41 20.04 -10.17 5.06
N LYS A 42 20.06 -11.28 4.30
CA LYS A 42 21.21 -11.73 3.50
C LYS A 42 21.08 -11.42 2.01
N ASN A 43 20.04 -10.71 1.59
CA ASN A 43 19.89 -10.35 0.19
C ASN A 43 20.71 -9.08 -0.09
N ALA A 44 21.60 -9.11 -1.09
CA ALA A 44 22.44 -7.97 -1.49
C ALA A 44 21.62 -6.75 -1.99
N PHE A 45 20.32 -6.95 -2.24
CA PHE A 45 19.37 -5.93 -2.66
C PHE A 45 18.43 -5.47 -1.53
N SER A 46 18.63 -5.95 -0.29
CA SER A 46 17.79 -5.60 0.85
C SER A 46 17.98 -4.14 1.22
N CYS A 47 16.90 -3.36 1.15
CA CYS A 47 16.77 -2.10 1.89
C CYS A 47 16.78 -2.37 3.41
N ASP A 48 16.91 -1.32 4.21
CA ASP A 48 16.85 -1.44 5.66
C ASP A 48 15.48 -2.00 6.09
N PHE A 49 15.41 -2.67 7.24
CA PHE A 49 14.16 -3.31 7.65
C PHE A 49 13.02 -2.30 7.81
N VAL A 50 13.34 -1.06 8.22
CA VAL A 50 12.38 0.06 8.33
C VAL A 50 11.77 0.48 6.98
N ASP A 51 12.42 0.17 5.86
CA ASP A 51 11.90 0.46 4.52
C ASP A 51 10.92 -0.62 4.02
N THR A 52 10.65 -1.65 4.84
CA THR A 52 9.79 -2.77 4.46
C THR A 52 8.39 -2.29 4.11
N LYS A 53 7.94 -2.66 2.91
CA LYS A 53 6.56 -2.48 2.45
C LYS A 53 5.89 -3.83 2.32
N LEU A 54 4.75 -3.97 2.98
CA LEU A 54 3.85 -5.09 2.74
C LEU A 54 3.21 -4.88 1.37
N THR A 55 3.22 -5.89 0.51
CA THR A 55 2.69 -5.76 -0.86
C THR A 55 1.83 -6.96 -1.24
N CYS A 56 0.83 -6.73 -2.10
CA CYS A 56 0.07 -7.80 -2.74
C CYS A 56 -0.41 -7.36 -4.12
N ASN A 57 -0.85 -8.31 -4.94
CA ASN A 57 -1.51 -8.02 -6.21
C ASN A 57 -3.01 -8.26 -6.09
N LEU A 58 -3.81 -7.29 -6.56
CA LEU A 58 -5.24 -7.42 -6.73
C LEU A 58 -5.57 -7.97 -8.12
N LEU A 59 -6.38 -9.02 -8.14
CA LEU A 59 -6.87 -9.68 -9.34
C LEU A 59 -8.40 -9.56 -9.44
N ALA A 60 -8.93 -9.75 -10.65
CA ALA A 60 -10.35 -10.03 -10.83
C ALA A 60 -10.74 -11.30 -10.06
N VAL A 61 -11.92 -11.30 -9.42
CA VAL A 61 -12.40 -12.47 -8.68
C VAL A 61 -12.69 -13.63 -9.63
N GLN A 62 -11.99 -14.76 -9.47
CA GLN A 62 -12.05 -15.87 -10.44
C GLN A 62 -13.08 -16.95 -10.09
N HIS A 63 -13.27 -17.27 -8.81
CA HIS A 63 -13.94 -18.50 -8.37
C HIS A 63 -15.19 -18.26 -7.51
N ASP A 64 -15.64 -17.01 -7.39
CA ASP A 64 -16.84 -16.67 -6.63
C ASP A 64 -17.97 -16.24 -7.56
N VAL A 65 -19.08 -16.99 -7.51
CA VAL A 65 -20.27 -16.74 -8.33
C VAL A 65 -20.97 -15.46 -7.90
N VAL A 66 -20.92 -15.11 -6.62
CA VAL A 66 -21.53 -13.88 -6.07
C VAL A 66 -20.85 -12.65 -6.65
N TYR A 67 -19.53 -12.71 -6.84
CA TYR A 67 -18.71 -11.60 -7.35
C TYR A 67 -18.29 -11.76 -8.80
N ALA A 68 -18.96 -12.64 -9.57
CA ALA A 68 -18.59 -12.92 -10.96
C ALA A 68 -18.64 -11.67 -11.87
N SER A 69 -19.49 -10.69 -11.56
CA SER A 69 -19.57 -9.43 -12.30
C SER A 69 -18.27 -8.62 -12.25
N THR A 70 -17.48 -8.78 -11.19
CA THR A 70 -16.18 -8.08 -11.06
C THR A 70 -15.21 -8.45 -12.18
N GLN A 71 -15.33 -9.63 -12.78
CA GLN A 71 -14.52 -10.04 -13.93
C GLN A 71 -14.78 -9.17 -15.16
N CYS A 72 -16.04 -8.76 -15.37
CA CYS A 72 -16.42 -7.89 -16.48
C CYS A 72 -15.92 -6.46 -16.27
N ASP A 73 -15.92 -5.99 -15.03
CA ASP A 73 -15.53 -4.62 -14.68
C ASP A 73 -14.01 -4.44 -14.58
N PHE A 74 -13.27 -5.49 -14.22
CA PHE A 74 -11.83 -5.41 -13.97
C PHE A 74 -11.01 -4.86 -15.15
N PRO A 75 -11.24 -5.24 -16.42
CA PRO A 75 -10.59 -4.60 -17.57
C PRO A 75 -10.82 -3.08 -17.63
N SER A 76 -12.03 -2.62 -17.26
CA SER A 76 -12.33 -1.18 -17.19
C SER A 76 -11.62 -0.51 -16.01
N ILE A 77 -11.52 -1.15 -14.85
CA ILE A 77 -10.75 -0.64 -13.70
C ILE A 77 -9.28 -0.44 -14.10
N ILE A 78 -8.67 -1.46 -14.71
CA ILE A 78 -7.28 -1.38 -15.21
C ILE A 78 -7.11 -0.26 -16.25
N SER A 79 -8.06 -0.15 -17.18
CA SER A 79 -8.04 0.91 -18.19
C SER A 79 -8.15 2.31 -17.55
N ASN A 80 -9.00 2.47 -16.54
CA ASN A 80 -9.19 3.73 -15.83
C ASN A 80 -7.93 4.14 -15.06
N ILE A 81 -7.30 3.22 -14.31
CA ILE A 81 -6.05 3.51 -13.61
C ILE A 81 -4.96 3.92 -14.60
N ARG A 82 -4.79 3.18 -15.70
CA ARG A 82 -3.83 3.55 -16.76
C ARG A 82 -4.16 4.90 -17.41
N ALA A 83 -5.43 5.26 -17.53
CA ALA A 83 -5.84 6.57 -18.04
C ALA A 83 -5.44 7.69 -17.06
N LEU A 84 -5.65 7.49 -15.75
CA LEU A 84 -5.19 8.41 -14.71
C LEU A 84 -3.67 8.59 -14.73
N GLU A 85 -2.92 7.50 -14.87
CA GLU A 85 -1.45 7.55 -14.95
C GLU A 85 -0.97 8.37 -16.16
N LYS A 86 -1.68 8.29 -17.29
CA LYS A 86 -1.38 9.05 -18.52
C LYS A 86 -1.69 10.55 -18.40
N LEU A 87 -2.42 10.99 -17.39
CA LEU A 87 -2.65 12.42 -17.15
C LEU A 87 -1.36 13.13 -16.70
N VAL A 88 -0.38 12.40 -16.18
CA VAL A 88 0.93 12.95 -15.84
C VAL A 88 1.81 13.01 -17.10
N PRO A 89 2.21 14.21 -17.56
CA PRO A 89 3.01 14.35 -18.77
C PRO A 89 4.44 13.85 -18.54
N LEU A 90 4.90 12.97 -19.42
CA LEU A 90 6.29 12.51 -19.46
C LEU A 90 7.11 13.35 -20.44
N LYS A 91 8.26 13.86 -19.99
CA LYS A 91 9.22 14.54 -20.85
C LYS A 91 10.13 13.53 -21.55
N LYS A 92 10.78 13.96 -22.63
CA LYS A 92 11.71 13.12 -23.40
C LYS A 92 12.80 12.52 -22.49
N GLY A 93 12.91 11.20 -22.50
CA GLY A 93 13.88 10.44 -21.71
C GLY A 93 13.42 10.15 -20.27
N GLU A 94 12.19 10.49 -19.91
CA GLU A 94 11.58 10.02 -18.66
C GLU A 94 10.95 8.64 -18.86
N SER A 95 10.96 7.85 -17.78
CA SER A 95 10.30 6.54 -17.72
C SER A 95 9.14 6.55 -16.73
N LEU A 96 8.17 5.68 -16.96
CA LEU A 96 6.99 5.50 -16.13
C LEU A 96 7.03 4.12 -15.49
N LEU A 97 6.81 4.06 -14.18
CA LEU A 97 6.48 2.83 -13.48
C LEU A 97 5.01 2.89 -13.08
N SER A 98 4.21 2.00 -13.65
CA SER A 98 2.78 1.89 -13.40
C SER A 98 2.51 1.13 -12.10
N SER A 99 1.40 1.49 -11.44
CA SER A 99 0.80 0.72 -10.35
C SER A 99 0.14 -0.57 -10.85
N VAL A 100 -0.24 -0.60 -12.12
CA VAL A 100 -0.71 -1.79 -12.83
C VAL A 100 0.49 -2.58 -13.33
N CYS A 101 0.56 -3.85 -12.95
CA CYS A 101 1.58 -4.78 -13.42
C CYS A 101 0.96 -6.08 -13.95
N GLU A 102 1.81 -7.00 -14.36
CA GLU A 102 1.41 -8.32 -14.82
C GLU A 102 1.82 -9.37 -13.78
N SER A 103 0.88 -10.24 -13.43
CA SER A 103 1.11 -11.46 -12.64
C SER A 103 0.61 -12.64 -13.47
N HIS A 104 1.48 -13.58 -13.82
CA HIS A 104 1.15 -14.75 -14.66
C HIS A 104 0.49 -14.40 -16.00
N GLY A 105 0.91 -13.29 -16.63
CA GLY A 105 0.33 -12.81 -17.89
C GLY A 105 -1.04 -12.15 -17.74
N MET A 106 -1.55 -12.01 -16.52
CA MET A 106 -2.79 -11.30 -16.23
C MET A 106 -2.48 -9.92 -15.64
N PRO A 107 -3.21 -8.86 -16.05
CA PRO A 107 -3.07 -7.56 -15.42
C PRO A 107 -3.50 -7.63 -13.96
N CYS A 108 -2.81 -6.89 -13.09
CA CYS A 108 -3.11 -6.79 -11.67
C CYS A 108 -2.75 -5.39 -11.15
N ILE A 109 -3.35 -5.01 -10.03
CA ILE A 109 -3.04 -3.75 -9.35
C ILE A 109 -2.17 -4.09 -8.14
N ARG A 110 -1.00 -3.49 -8.03
CA ARG A 110 -0.11 -3.77 -6.89
C ARG A 110 -0.34 -2.80 -5.75
N LEU A 111 -0.94 -3.32 -4.68
CA LEU A 111 -1.10 -2.65 -3.40
C LEU A 111 0.18 -2.66 -2.59
N SER A 112 0.38 -1.59 -1.83
CA SER A 112 1.46 -1.50 -0.85
C SER A 112 0.97 -0.86 0.45
N HIS A 113 1.63 -1.21 1.54
CA HIS A 113 1.44 -0.63 2.86
C HIS A 113 2.81 -0.54 3.56
N ALA A 114 3.14 0.63 4.10
CA ALA A 114 4.39 0.81 4.85
C ALA A 114 4.26 0.11 6.21
N LEU A 115 5.19 -0.82 6.51
CA LEU A 115 5.17 -1.56 7.77
C LEU A 115 5.64 -0.72 8.96
N PHE A 116 6.43 0.32 8.70
CA PHE A 116 7.02 1.17 9.72
C PHE A 116 6.69 2.64 9.48
N ILE A 117 6.49 3.38 10.57
CA ILE A 117 6.26 4.82 10.58
C ILE A 117 7.33 5.44 11.48
N LYS A 118 8.05 6.45 10.97
CA LYS A 118 9.12 7.11 11.73
C LYS A 118 8.52 7.76 12.98
N LYS A 119 9.19 7.60 14.12
CA LYS A 119 8.90 8.38 15.33
C LYS A 119 9.18 9.86 15.03
N GLU A 120 8.30 10.75 15.47
CA GLU A 120 8.56 12.18 15.43
C GLU A 120 9.63 12.50 16.49
N ASP A 121 10.66 13.24 16.10
CA ASP A 121 11.68 13.74 17.02
C ASP A 121 11.09 15.01 17.69
N ASP A 122 11.06 15.05 19.03
CA ASP A 122 10.43 16.13 19.84
C ASP A 122 11.02 17.54 19.57
N ASP A 123 12.15 17.61 18.86
CA ASP A 123 12.91 18.83 18.56
C ASP A 123 12.56 19.48 17.19
N ASP A 124 11.73 18.85 16.35
CA ASP A 124 11.46 19.29 14.95
C ASP A 124 10.13 20.05 14.77
N LEU A 125 9.57 20.63 15.85
CA LEU A 125 8.33 21.42 15.76
C LEU A 125 8.50 22.77 15.01
N ASP A 126 9.73 23.23 14.79
CA ASP A 126 10.03 24.57 14.25
C ASP A 126 10.55 24.58 12.79
N ASN A 127 10.63 23.44 12.10
CA ASN A 127 11.22 23.36 10.74
C ASN A 127 10.24 22.95 9.63
N ILE A 128 8.94 23.21 9.80
CA ILE A 128 7.88 22.94 8.81
C ILE A 128 7.91 23.94 7.64
N THR A 129 9.08 24.21 7.05
CA THR A 129 9.16 24.97 5.79
C THR A 129 10.19 24.48 4.78
N CYS A 130 11.01 23.48 5.07
CA CYS A 130 12.08 23.09 4.14
C CYS A 130 12.30 21.57 4.06
N ILE A 131 11.32 20.82 3.58
CA ILE A 131 11.46 19.70 2.64
C ILE A 131 10.03 19.40 2.16
N GLY A 132 9.79 19.48 0.85
CA GLY A 132 8.49 19.26 0.21
C GLY A 132 8.02 17.80 0.23
N MET A 133 7.83 17.25 1.43
CA MET A 133 7.03 16.07 1.67
C MET A 133 5.68 16.57 2.17
N CYS A 134 4.76 16.90 1.25
CA CYS A 134 3.34 16.94 1.59
C CYS A 134 2.97 15.52 2.00
N LEU A 135 3.04 15.24 3.29
CA LEU A 135 2.52 14.02 3.87
C LEU A 135 0.99 14.08 3.68
N PRO A 136 0.39 13.17 2.90
CA PRO A 136 -1.05 13.18 2.72
C PRO A 136 -1.74 12.93 4.07
N HIS A 137 -2.95 13.47 4.22
CA HIS A 137 -3.84 13.39 5.38
C HIS A 137 -4.04 11.98 5.99
N HIS A 138 -3.61 10.93 5.27
CA HIS A 138 -3.57 9.53 5.70
C HIS A 138 -2.74 9.25 6.97
N GLN A 139 -1.77 10.11 7.32
CA GLN A 139 -1.06 9.95 8.60
C GLN A 139 -1.99 10.10 9.81
N ILE A 140 -3.13 10.80 9.69
CA ILE A 140 -4.04 11.02 10.82
C ILE A 140 -4.84 9.75 11.16
N LEU A 141 -5.30 8.98 10.17
CA LEU A 141 -5.95 7.67 10.39
C LEU A 141 -4.92 6.57 10.72
N HIS A 142 -3.72 6.60 10.12
CA HIS A 142 -2.65 5.66 10.47
C HIS A 142 -2.10 5.89 11.89
N SER A 143 -2.05 7.14 12.36
CA SER A 143 -1.62 7.47 13.72
C SER A 143 -2.47 6.76 14.79
N LEU A 144 -3.73 6.45 14.50
CA LEU A 144 -4.62 5.70 15.40
C LEU A 144 -4.33 4.19 15.45
N MET A 145 -3.59 3.64 14.48
CA MET A 145 -3.21 2.22 14.39
C MET A 145 -1.73 1.99 14.70
N CYS A 146 -0.91 3.04 14.76
CA CYS A 146 0.48 2.97 15.20
C CYS A 146 0.54 2.40 16.62
N VAL A 147 1.35 1.37 16.80
CA VAL A 147 1.47 0.69 18.08
C VAL A 147 2.73 1.13 18.83
N SER A 148 2.70 1.08 20.16
CA SER A 148 3.81 1.49 21.02
C SER A 148 5.12 0.77 20.69
N GLU A 149 6.22 1.23 21.28
CA GLU A 149 7.53 0.58 21.15
C GLU A 149 7.48 -0.90 21.59
N ASP A 150 6.82 -1.19 22.72
CA ASP A 150 6.64 -2.57 23.20
C ASP A 150 5.92 -3.45 22.18
N ALA A 151 4.89 -2.92 21.53
CA ALA A 151 4.18 -3.66 20.50
C ALA A 151 4.99 -3.80 19.20
N THR A 152 5.84 -2.82 18.89
CA THR A 152 6.80 -2.92 17.79
C THR A 152 7.81 -4.04 18.06
N MET A 153 8.35 -4.14 19.28
CA MET A 153 9.25 -5.23 19.68
C MET A 153 8.55 -6.61 19.72
N ALA A 154 7.26 -6.63 20.04
CA ALA A 154 6.43 -7.84 20.06
C ALA A 154 5.96 -8.30 18.66
N TRP A 155 6.29 -7.57 17.59
CA TRP A 155 5.87 -7.92 16.23
C TRP A 155 6.32 -9.35 15.86
N PRO A 156 5.45 -10.17 15.23
CA PRO A 156 5.70 -11.60 15.08
C PRO A 156 6.62 -11.93 13.90
N VAL A 157 7.89 -11.56 14.02
CA VAL A 157 8.95 -11.94 13.08
C VAL A 157 9.68 -13.20 13.55
N GLN A 158 10.32 -13.89 12.60
CA GLN A 158 11.23 -15.00 12.89
C GLN A 158 12.47 -14.50 13.66
N ASP A 159 13.11 -15.38 14.43
CA ASP A 159 14.24 -15.03 15.31
C ASP A 159 15.41 -14.39 14.56
N ASN A 160 15.66 -14.81 13.32
CA ASN A 160 16.71 -14.25 12.46
C ASN A 160 16.50 -12.77 12.08
N ASN A 161 15.27 -12.25 12.24
CA ASN A 161 14.92 -10.85 11.99
C ASN A 161 14.73 -10.05 13.29
N ARG A 162 14.89 -10.66 14.47
CA ARG A 162 14.61 -10.02 15.77
C ARG A 162 15.55 -8.85 16.04
N GLU A 163 16.83 -8.97 15.72
CA GLU A 163 17.80 -7.87 15.88
C GLU A 163 17.43 -6.67 15.01
N ALA A 164 17.05 -6.90 13.74
CA ALA A 164 16.61 -5.84 12.85
C ALA A 164 15.32 -5.15 13.37
N LEU A 165 14.39 -5.94 13.92
CA LEU A 165 13.19 -5.39 14.56
C LEU A 165 13.51 -4.53 15.78
N ASN A 166 14.43 -4.98 16.64
CA ASN A 166 14.86 -4.22 17.82
C ASN A 166 15.49 -2.87 17.40
N HIS A 167 16.31 -2.85 16.35
CA HIS A 167 16.85 -1.61 15.81
C HIS A 167 15.76 -0.70 15.21
N ALA A 168 14.80 -1.28 14.48
CA ALA A 168 13.66 -0.53 13.93
C ALA A 168 12.83 0.11 15.05
N ALA A 169 12.56 -0.61 16.14
CA ALA A 169 11.75 -0.14 17.27
C ALA A 169 12.32 1.11 17.95
N LEU A 170 13.63 1.37 17.84
CA LEU A 170 14.24 2.59 18.38
C LEU A 170 13.80 3.86 17.65
N THR A 171 13.55 3.76 16.34
CA THR A 171 13.36 4.92 15.46
C THR A 171 11.98 4.97 14.81
N HIS A 172 11.25 3.87 14.81
CA HIS A 172 9.97 3.72 14.13
C HIS A 172 8.96 2.98 15.01
N TYR A 173 7.68 3.26 14.78
CA TYR A 173 6.55 2.43 15.23
C TYR A 173 6.16 1.47 14.13
N ILE A 174 5.69 0.28 14.52
CA ILE A 174 5.04 -0.64 13.60
C ILE A 174 3.67 -0.09 13.18
N SER A 175 3.33 -0.30 11.92
CA SER A 175 2.08 0.07 11.27
C SER A 175 1.41 -1.21 10.76
N PRO A 176 0.51 -1.83 11.55
CA PRO A 176 -0.18 -3.05 11.15
C PRO A 176 -1.02 -2.85 9.88
N LEU A 177 -1.31 -3.93 9.15
CA LEU A 177 -2.26 -3.85 8.05
C LEU A 177 -3.65 -3.50 8.59
N PRO A 178 -4.35 -2.52 8.00
CA PRO A 178 -5.76 -2.26 8.28
C PRO A 178 -6.61 -3.35 7.59
N ALA A 179 -6.52 -4.57 8.11
CA ALA A 179 -7.13 -5.78 7.55
C ALA A 179 -8.12 -6.38 8.53
N PHE A 180 -9.34 -6.63 8.06
CA PHE A 180 -10.45 -7.09 8.89
C PHE A 180 -11.07 -8.36 8.33
N ASP A 181 -11.52 -9.24 9.23
CA ASP A 181 -12.27 -10.44 8.87
C ASP A 181 -13.74 -10.12 8.51
N ILE A 182 -14.52 -11.17 8.22
CA ILE A 182 -15.94 -11.07 7.83
C ILE A 182 -16.82 -10.45 8.94
N ASP A 183 -16.39 -10.51 10.19
CA ASP A 183 -17.08 -9.90 11.34
C ASP A 183 -16.63 -8.45 11.58
N GLY A 184 -15.70 -7.93 10.76
CA GLY A 184 -15.07 -6.63 10.94
C GLY A 184 -14.03 -6.58 12.07
N LYS A 185 -13.53 -7.73 12.53
CA LYS A 185 -12.48 -7.77 13.56
C LYS A 185 -11.10 -7.68 12.92
N PRO A 186 -10.14 -6.96 13.53
CA PRO A 186 -8.77 -6.90 13.03
C PRO A 186 -8.12 -8.29 12.98
N ILE A 187 -7.59 -8.64 11.81
CA ILE A 187 -6.84 -9.89 11.62
C ILE A 187 -5.50 -9.74 12.36
N GLN A 188 -5.09 -10.78 13.08
CA GLN A 188 -3.83 -10.74 13.79
C GLN A 188 -2.64 -10.84 12.81
N PRO A 189 -1.52 -10.14 13.06
CA PRO A 189 -0.39 -10.17 12.13
C PRO A 189 0.20 -11.56 11.87
N VAL A 190 0.14 -12.45 12.87
CA VAL A 190 0.55 -13.86 12.73
C VAL A 190 -0.26 -14.61 11.66
N ASP A 191 -1.50 -14.20 11.43
CA ASP A 191 -2.46 -14.88 10.57
C ASP A 191 -2.54 -14.25 9.16
N TYR A 192 -1.93 -13.08 8.92
CA TYR A 192 -2.02 -12.36 7.64
C TYR A 192 -1.76 -13.26 6.43
N GLN A 193 -0.69 -14.06 6.46
CA GLN A 193 -0.35 -14.93 5.34
C GLN A 193 -1.41 -16.01 5.10
N GLN A 194 -1.92 -16.63 6.18
CA GLN A 194 -2.85 -17.75 6.08
C GLN A 194 -4.25 -17.27 5.67
N VAL A 195 -4.67 -16.13 6.21
CA VAL A 195 -6.05 -15.65 6.11
C VAL A 195 -6.28 -14.81 4.85
N LEU A 196 -5.30 -13.99 4.44
CA LEU A 196 -5.47 -13.06 3.32
C LEU A 196 -5.01 -13.65 1.97
N SER A 197 -4.09 -14.61 1.97
CA SER A 197 -3.56 -15.16 0.71
C SER A 197 -4.65 -15.91 -0.06
N GLY A 198 -5.04 -15.40 -1.24
CA GLY A 198 -6.12 -15.98 -2.03
C GLY A 198 -7.54 -15.57 -1.59
N ALA A 199 -7.67 -14.65 -0.64
CA ALA A 199 -8.97 -14.19 -0.15
C ALA A 199 -9.65 -13.22 -1.13
N VAL A 200 -10.97 -13.29 -1.20
CA VAL A 200 -11.79 -12.25 -1.81
C VAL A 200 -11.97 -11.13 -0.78
N ILE A 201 -11.63 -9.92 -1.17
CA ILE A 201 -11.67 -8.75 -0.30
C ILE A 201 -12.39 -7.59 -0.95
N GLN A 202 -13.02 -6.74 -0.13
CA GLN A 202 -13.25 -5.35 -0.47
C GLN A 202 -12.02 -4.55 -0.05
N ALA A 203 -11.38 -3.85 -0.98
CA ALA A 203 -10.23 -3.00 -0.69
C ALA A 203 -10.58 -1.52 -0.90
N GLN A 204 -10.01 -0.66 -0.07
CA GLN A 204 -9.92 0.78 -0.30
C GLN A 204 -8.45 1.17 -0.38
N PHE A 205 -8.07 1.93 -1.40
CA PHE A 205 -6.68 2.33 -1.62
C PHE A 205 -6.58 3.62 -2.43
N THR A 206 -5.46 4.31 -2.30
CA THR A 206 -5.18 5.52 -3.07
C THR A 206 -4.13 5.29 -4.13
N LEU A 207 -4.27 5.93 -5.28
CA LEU A 207 -3.23 6.04 -6.29
C LEU A 207 -2.31 7.24 -5.99
N LEU A 208 -1.03 6.99 -5.73
CA LEU A 208 -0.02 7.99 -5.41
C LEU A 208 0.98 8.12 -6.56
N HIS A 209 1.43 9.35 -6.82
CA HIS A 209 2.43 9.66 -7.85
C HIS A 209 3.65 10.35 -7.25
N TYR A 210 4.84 9.85 -7.60
CA TYR A 210 6.12 10.43 -7.22
C TYR A 210 7.03 10.56 -8.44
N PHE A 211 7.79 11.65 -8.51
CA PHE A 211 8.81 11.83 -9.52
C PHE A 211 10.21 11.76 -8.90
N ILE A 212 10.98 10.73 -9.28
CA ILE A 212 12.38 10.59 -8.84
C ILE A 212 13.26 11.32 -9.84
N LYS A 213 13.68 12.53 -9.47
CA LYS A 213 14.51 13.41 -10.33
C LYS A 213 15.81 12.75 -10.79
N GLY A 214 16.50 12.04 -9.91
CA GLY A 214 17.79 11.38 -10.23
C GLY A 214 17.66 10.34 -11.35
N ASN A 215 16.58 9.55 -11.32
CA ASN A 215 16.32 8.50 -12.31
C ASN A 215 15.40 8.96 -13.45
N ARG A 216 14.97 10.23 -13.42
CA ARG A 216 13.98 10.80 -14.35
C ARG A 216 12.77 9.87 -14.52
N LYS A 217 12.25 9.40 -13.40
CA LYS A 217 11.26 8.31 -13.36
C LYS A 217 10.02 8.76 -12.60
N SER A 218 8.89 8.76 -13.30
CA SER A 218 7.56 8.90 -12.69
C SER A 218 7.12 7.54 -12.18
N ILE A 219 6.72 7.47 -10.92
CA ILE A 219 6.31 6.23 -10.25
C ILE A 219 4.90 6.42 -9.74
N PHE A 220 4.03 5.51 -10.15
CA PHE A 220 2.72 5.33 -9.58
C PHE A 220 2.74 4.13 -8.65
N THR A 221 2.17 4.30 -7.47
CA THR A 221 2.01 3.24 -6.48
C THR A 221 0.63 3.34 -5.87
N THR A 222 0.15 2.26 -5.28
CA THR A 222 -1.11 2.30 -4.52
C THR A 222 -0.84 2.04 -3.05
N SER A 223 -1.50 2.83 -2.19
CA SER A 223 -1.43 2.69 -0.74
C SER A 223 -2.75 2.17 -0.20
N LEU A 224 -2.70 1.07 0.54
CA LEU A 224 -3.87 0.49 1.20
C LEU A 224 -4.39 1.45 2.29
N HIS A 225 -5.69 1.72 2.28
CA HIS A 225 -6.41 2.38 3.38
C HIS A 225 -7.00 1.34 4.33
N GLU A 226 -7.74 0.39 3.78
CA GLU A 226 -8.35 -0.71 4.53
C GLU A 226 -8.71 -1.86 3.59
N MET A 227 -8.82 -3.06 4.14
CA MET A 227 -9.41 -4.20 3.45
C MET A 227 -10.22 -5.09 4.37
N HIS A 228 -11.33 -5.61 3.83
CA HIS A 228 -12.24 -6.52 4.51
C HIS A 228 -12.38 -7.80 3.72
N ILE A 229 -12.29 -8.95 4.39
CA ILE A 229 -12.63 -10.24 3.79
C ILE A 229 -14.14 -10.32 3.58
N LEU A 230 -14.55 -10.88 2.44
CA LEU A 230 -15.94 -11.10 2.06
C LEU A 230 -16.34 -12.58 2.19
#